data_AF-A0AAV6BAF1-F1
#
_entry.id   AF-A0AAV6BAF1-F1
#
_cell.length_a   1.000
_cell.length_b   1.000
_cell.length_c   1.000
_cell.angle_alpha   90.00
_cell.angle_beta   90.00
_cell.angle_gamma   90.00
#
_symmetry.space_group_name_H-M   'P 1'
#
loop_
_entity.id
_entity.type
_entity.pdbx_description
1 polymer ?
#
loop_
_entity_poly.entity_id
_entity_poly.type
_entity_poly.pdbx_seq_one_letter_code
_entity_poly.pdbx_strand_id
1 'polypeptide(L)'
;MNPSGRSNSVVAAGVIGILASLLAILIAVAVIVGLSMMPPGNAAPAIPAFAKSMGVAMMVVFAGLAIFGIFTSVGVLHLKNWARISILIWGGVMAVFCGLALAFAAFGPIQEPPGPSPISLLYVRILISVAYGIPFLIGTWWLWLFNQPRVKEQFLPAPAGEGQPPAAPLPRCPLPLAILAGFSIFSAGFSLLLPLTNFPINVILFGYRFHGPLGVTLFFLSAGIFLVGAVGMLRLKRWSYPLILGQYFFWMASGTVTLVSPSYERNMQEMMSQMSLPEGPVGQAAFAQTRVFGILSLITGVLLIWLLLYFHNHFIQACAAKEAQRNT
;
A
#
# COMPACT_ATOMS: atom_id res chain seq x y z
N MET A 1 -19.77 10.89 -36.47
CA MET A 1 -19.24 10.98 -35.08
C MET A 1 -17.72 11.05 -35.19
N ASN A 2 -17.11 12.16 -34.75
CA ASN A 2 -15.67 12.40 -34.96
C ASN A 2 -14.82 11.26 -34.36
N PRO A 3 -14.04 10.52 -35.16
CA PRO A 3 -13.34 9.31 -34.74
C PRO A 3 -12.05 9.55 -33.93
N SER A 4 -11.79 10.77 -33.44
CA SER A 4 -10.50 11.15 -32.83
C SER A 4 -10.59 11.91 -31.51
N GLY A 5 -11.79 12.13 -30.96
CA GLY A 5 -11.97 12.82 -29.68
C GLY A 5 -11.69 11.92 -28.48
N ARG A 6 -11.00 12.43 -27.46
CA ARG A 6 -10.89 11.77 -26.14
C ARG A 6 -12.30 11.48 -25.61
N SER A 7 -12.54 10.29 -25.07
CA SER A 7 -13.84 10.00 -24.44
C SER A 7 -14.08 10.94 -23.25
N ASN A 8 -15.28 11.52 -23.18
CA ASN A 8 -15.69 12.38 -22.06
C ASN A 8 -15.50 11.68 -20.70
N SER A 9 -15.69 10.35 -20.65
CA SER A 9 -15.49 9.56 -19.44
C SER A 9 -14.01 9.49 -19.01
N VAL A 10 -13.07 9.42 -19.96
CA VAL A 10 -11.62 9.43 -19.67
C VAL A 10 -11.19 10.80 -19.14
N VAL A 11 -11.74 11.87 -19.73
CA VAL A 11 -11.52 13.24 -19.26
C VAL A 11 -12.07 13.40 -17.83
N ALA A 12 -13.30 12.95 -17.57
CA ALA A 12 -13.91 13.01 -16.24
C ALA A 12 -13.08 12.24 -15.20
N ALA A 13 -12.60 11.03 -15.53
CA ALA A 13 -11.75 10.24 -14.64
C ALA A 13 -10.43 10.95 -14.32
N GLY A 14 -9.79 11.56 -15.33
CA GLY A 14 -8.58 12.37 -15.13
C GLY A 14 -8.82 13.60 -14.25
N VAL A 15 -9.90 14.33 -14.46
CA VAL A 15 -10.26 15.50 -13.65
C VAL A 15 -10.54 15.11 -12.20
N ILE A 16 -11.33 14.06 -11.97
CA ILE A 16 -11.63 13.55 -10.62
C ILE A 16 -10.34 13.11 -9.92
N GLY A 17 -9.43 12.43 -10.63
CA GLY A 17 -8.14 12.03 -10.08
C GLY A 17 -7.26 13.23 -9.67
N ILE A 18 -7.24 14.31 -10.45
CA ILE A 18 -6.55 15.56 -10.09
C ILE A 18 -7.19 16.19 -8.85
N LEU A 19 -8.51 16.36 -8.83
CA LEU A 19 -9.22 16.99 -7.71
C LEU A 19 -9.04 16.21 -6.40
N ALA A 20 -9.17 14.88 -6.45
CA ALA A 20 -8.97 14.01 -5.30
C ALA A 20 -7.53 14.10 -4.78
N SER A 21 -6.54 14.17 -5.68
CA SER A 21 -5.14 14.31 -5.30
C SER A 21 -4.83 15.68 -4.68
N LEU A 22 -5.37 16.77 -5.24
CA LEU A 22 -5.22 18.11 -4.67
C LEU A 22 -5.85 18.21 -3.28
N LEU A 23 -7.04 17.63 -3.10
CA LEU A 23 -7.68 17.54 -1.79
C LEU A 23 -6.83 16.74 -0.80
N ALA A 24 -6.27 15.60 -1.20
CA ALA A 24 -5.40 14.81 -0.35
C ALA A 24 -4.12 15.57 0.06
N ILE A 25 -3.52 16.33 -0.85
CA ILE A 25 -2.38 17.22 -0.52
C ILE A 25 -2.81 18.28 0.49
N LEU A 26 -3.95 18.93 0.28
CA LEU A 26 -4.46 19.96 1.19
C LEU A 26 -4.70 19.39 2.60
N ILE A 27 -5.32 18.21 2.70
CA ILE A 27 -5.52 17.50 3.98
C ILE A 27 -4.17 17.17 4.62
N ALA A 28 -3.22 16.62 3.87
CA ALA A 28 -1.89 16.29 4.39
C ALA A 28 -1.18 17.53 4.95
N VAL A 29 -1.19 18.65 4.21
CA VAL A 29 -0.61 19.92 4.65
C VAL A 29 -1.32 20.43 5.90
N ALA A 30 -2.65 20.43 5.94
CA ALA A 30 -3.42 20.88 7.09
C ALA A 30 -3.09 20.04 8.35
N VAL A 31 -2.94 18.73 8.21
CA VAL A 31 -2.55 17.84 9.32
C VAL A 31 -1.11 18.12 9.76
N ILE A 32 -0.16 18.30 8.82
CA ILE A 32 1.23 18.63 9.16
C ILE A 32 1.30 19.95 9.94
N VAL A 33 0.60 20.98 9.46
CA VAL A 33 0.53 22.30 10.13
C VAL A 33 -0.13 22.14 11.51
N GLY A 34 -1.28 21.45 11.59
CA GLY A 34 -1.98 21.22 12.84
C GLY A 34 -1.12 20.50 13.89
N LEU A 35 -0.45 19.41 13.52
CA LEU A 35 0.49 18.71 14.39
C LEU A 35 1.68 19.59 14.79
N SER A 36 2.14 20.47 13.91
CA SER A 36 3.26 21.37 14.17
C SER A 36 2.91 22.50 15.14
N MET A 37 1.69 23.03 15.04
CA MET A 37 1.18 24.15 15.87
C MET A 37 0.63 23.71 17.24
N MET A 38 0.45 22.40 17.48
CA MET A 38 0.03 21.91 18.80
C MET A 38 1.03 22.35 19.89
N PRO A 39 0.57 23.05 20.94
CA PRO A 39 1.42 23.47 22.04
C PRO A 39 2.11 22.28 22.70
N PRO A 40 3.37 22.42 23.16
CA PRO A 40 3.97 21.43 24.05
C PRO A 40 3.09 21.31 25.31
N GLY A 41 2.52 20.13 25.51
CA GLY A 41 1.38 19.93 26.41
C GLY A 41 1.72 20.12 27.88
N ASN A 42 1.09 21.11 28.52
CA ASN A 42 1.06 21.26 29.97
C ASN A 42 -0.28 20.82 30.62
N ALA A 43 -1.31 20.45 29.83
CA ALA A 43 -2.67 20.22 30.37
C ALA A 43 -3.54 19.16 29.67
N ALA A 44 -3.01 18.39 28.72
CA ALA A 44 -3.69 17.26 28.07
C ALA A 44 -2.69 16.10 27.97
N PRO A 45 -3.12 14.83 27.77
CA PRO A 45 -2.17 13.76 27.49
C PRO A 45 -1.32 14.17 26.30
N ALA A 46 -0.07 14.52 26.56
CA ALA A 46 0.84 15.03 25.55
C ALA A 46 1.03 13.93 24.51
N ILE A 47 0.76 14.22 23.24
CA ILE A 47 1.04 13.30 22.15
C ILE A 47 2.53 12.96 22.22
N PRO A 48 2.92 11.67 22.32
CA PRO A 48 4.32 11.31 22.38
C PRO A 48 5.10 11.87 21.19
N ALA A 49 6.34 12.31 21.42
CA ALA A 49 7.15 12.96 20.38
C ALA A 49 7.30 12.11 19.11
N PHE A 50 7.42 10.78 19.25
CA PHE A 50 7.48 9.86 18.11
C PHE A 50 6.16 9.79 17.33
N ALA A 51 5.01 9.97 17.99
CA ALA A 51 3.71 9.91 17.33
C ALA A 51 3.50 11.15 16.46
N LYS A 52 3.98 12.31 16.91
CA LYS A 52 4.01 13.55 16.11
C LYS A 52 4.91 13.40 14.88
N SER A 53 6.17 12.96 15.05
CA SER A 53 7.11 12.78 13.93
C SER A 53 6.60 11.72 12.94
N MET A 54 6.07 10.60 13.43
CA MET A 54 5.49 9.54 12.60
C MET A 54 4.26 10.03 11.84
N GLY A 55 3.38 10.80 12.50
CA GLY A 55 2.22 11.43 11.85
C GLY A 55 2.63 12.36 10.72
N VAL A 56 3.64 13.22 10.96
CA VAL A 56 4.21 14.09 9.92
C VAL A 56 4.82 13.28 8.78
N ALA A 57 5.64 12.27 9.08
CA ALA A 57 6.27 11.42 8.07
C ALA A 57 5.23 10.70 7.20
N MET A 58 4.16 10.18 7.82
CA MET A 58 3.05 9.54 7.12
C MET A 58 2.34 10.52 6.18
N MET A 59 2.07 11.74 6.64
CA MET A 59 1.41 12.77 5.82
C MET A 59 2.29 13.23 4.66
N VAL A 60 3.61 13.33 4.84
CA VAL A 60 4.56 13.60 3.74
C VAL A 60 4.49 12.51 2.67
N VAL A 61 4.38 11.25 3.10
CA VAL A 61 4.29 10.11 2.18
C VAL A 61 2.95 10.10 1.46
N PHE A 62 1.85 10.39 2.14
CA PHE A 62 0.54 10.57 1.50
C PHE A 62 0.53 11.73 0.52
N ALA A 63 1.18 12.85 0.83
CA ALA A 63 1.35 13.96 -0.10
C ALA A 63 2.15 13.52 -1.33
N GLY A 64 3.23 12.75 -1.16
CA GLY A 64 4.00 12.16 -2.28
C GLY A 64 3.16 11.23 -3.16
N LEU A 65 2.34 10.36 -2.56
CA LEU A 65 1.39 9.51 -3.29
C LEU A 65 0.33 10.32 -4.03
N ALA A 66 -0.18 11.39 -3.43
CA ALA A 66 -1.13 12.28 -4.07
C ALA A 66 -0.50 13.03 -5.26
N ILE A 67 0.75 13.49 -5.15
CA ILE A 67 1.51 14.05 -6.28
C ILE A 67 1.63 13.02 -7.41
N PHE A 68 1.93 11.75 -7.08
CA PHE A 68 1.93 10.67 -8.08
C PHE A 68 0.54 10.44 -8.70
N GLY A 69 -0.53 10.63 -7.92
CA GLY A 69 -1.92 10.64 -8.40
C GLY A 69 -2.19 11.73 -9.43
N ILE A 70 -1.63 12.94 -9.25
CA ILE A 70 -1.70 14.03 -10.24
C ILE A 70 -0.97 13.60 -11.53
N PHE A 71 0.25 13.08 -11.44
CA PHE A 71 1.00 12.62 -12.62
C PHE A 71 0.25 11.52 -13.37
N THR A 72 -0.33 10.55 -12.65
CA THR A 72 -1.16 9.49 -13.24
C THR A 72 -2.36 10.09 -13.96
N SER A 73 -3.07 11.03 -13.33
CA SER A 73 -4.25 11.65 -13.90
C SER A 73 -3.93 12.50 -15.14
N VAL A 74 -2.85 13.29 -15.12
CA VAL A 74 -2.34 14.02 -16.28
C VAL A 74 -1.90 13.06 -17.38
N GLY A 75 -1.29 11.92 -17.03
CA GLY A 75 -0.92 10.87 -17.97
C GLY A 75 -2.16 10.23 -18.63
N VAL A 76 -3.25 10.05 -17.89
CA VAL A 76 -4.54 9.57 -18.42
C VAL A 76 -5.12 10.58 -19.41
N LEU A 77 -5.09 11.87 -19.10
CA LEU A 77 -5.52 12.92 -20.04
C LEU A 77 -4.66 12.97 -21.31
N HIS A 78 -3.38 12.61 -21.21
CA HIS A 78 -2.47 12.46 -22.34
C HIS A 78 -2.52 11.07 -22.99
N LEU A 79 -3.47 10.21 -22.61
CA LEU A 79 -3.64 8.85 -23.15
C LEU A 79 -2.38 7.98 -23.09
N LYS A 80 -1.53 8.19 -22.08
CA LYS A 80 -0.30 7.41 -21.92
C LYS A 80 -0.63 6.02 -21.36
N ASN A 81 -0.13 4.96 -22.01
CA ASN A 81 -0.42 3.58 -21.58
C ASN A 81 0.03 3.28 -20.14
N TRP A 82 1.16 3.83 -19.69
CA TRP A 82 1.62 3.67 -18.30
C TRP A 82 0.62 4.27 -17.29
N ALA A 83 -0.07 5.34 -17.66
CA ALA A 83 -1.02 6.02 -16.80
C ALA A 83 -2.33 5.23 -16.68
N ARG A 84 -2.76 4.57 -17.77
CA ARG A 84 -3.85 3.59 -17.72
C ARG A 84 -3.52 2.43 -16.78
N ILE A 85 -2.30 1.92 -16.84
CA ILE A 85 -1.87 0.84 -15.94
C ILE A 85 -1.86 1.35 -14.48
N SER A 86 -1.30 2.53 -14.24
CA SER A 86 -1.25 3.15 -12.91
C SER A 86 -2.65 3.37 -12.30
N ILE A 87 -3.59 3.94 -13.05
CA ILE A 87 -4.95 4.20 -12.54
C ILE A 87 -5.72 2.90 -12.28
N LEU A 88 -5.48 1.84 -13.05
CA LEU A 88 -6.04 0.51 -12.78
C LEU A 88 -5.48 -0.10 -11.50
N ILE A 89 -4.17 0.05 -11.24
CA ILE A 89 -3.54 -0.40 -10.00
C ILE A 89 -4.15 0.33 -8.81
N TRP A 90 -4.24 1.67 -8.88
CA TRP A 90 -4.86 2.48 -7.84
C TRP A 90 -6.33 2.14 -7.63
N GLY A 91 -7.10 1.98 -8.71
CA GLY A 91 -8.50 1.58 -8.63
C GLY A 91 -8.67 0.20 -7.98
N GLY A 92 -7.78 -0.74 -8.29
CA GLY A 92 -7.71 -2.06 -7.65
C GLY A 92 -7.44 -1.99 -6.16
N VAL A 93 -6.40 -1.24 -5.77
CA VAL A 93 -6.04 -1.02 -4.36
C VAL A 93 -7.21 -0.36 -3.61
N MET A 94 -7.80 0.71 -4.14
CA MET A 94 -8.94 1.39 -3.53
C MET A 94 -10.13 0.44 -3.38
N ALA A 95 -10.51 -0.29 -4.43
CA ALA A 95 -11.65 -1.22 -4.37
C ALA A 95 -11.45 -2.31 -3.30
N VAL A 96 -10.25 -2.91 -3.23
CA VAL A 96 -9.97 -3.99 -2.26
C VAL A 96 -9.90 -3.45 -0.83
N PHE A 97 -9.04 -2.45 -0.57
CA PHE A 97 -8.80 -1.99 0.80
C PHE A 97 -9.98 -1.22 1.36
N CYS A 98 -10.65 -0.38 0.56
CA CYS A 98 -11.85 0.31 1.01
C CYS A 98 -13.03 -0.65 1.13
N GLY A 99 -13.14 -1.66 0.26
CA GLY A 99 -14.14 -2.73 0.39
C GLY A 99 -13.99 -3.53 1.69
N LEU A 100 -12.75 -3.90 2.05
CA LEU A 100 -12.44 -4.54 3.33
C LEU A 100 -12.78 -3.64 4.53
N ALA A 101 -12.44 -2.35 4.46
CA ALA A 101 -12.78 -1.39 5.50
C ALA A 101 -14.30 -1.22 5.67
N LEU A 102 -15.07 -1.21 4.58
CA LEU A 102 -16.53 -1.16 4.61
C LEU A 102 -17.14 -2.44 5.19
N ALA A 103 -16.62 -3.61 4.80
CA ALA A 103 -17.03 -4.88 5.38
C ALA A 103 -16.76 -4.91 6.89
N PHE A 104 -15.60 -4.41 7.33
CA PHE A 104 -15.29 -4.28 8.74
C PHE A 104 -16.21 -3.27 9.45
N ALA A 105 -16.52 -2.12 8.82
CA ALA A 105 -17.45 -1.15 9.39
C ALA A 105 -18.89 -1.67 9.52
N ALA A 106 -19.31 -2.55 8.61
CA ALA A 106 -20.62 -3.18 8.61
C ALA A 106 -20.72 -4.31 9.64
N PHE A 107 -19.77 -5.26 9.60
CA PHE A 107 -19.86 -6.52 10.34
C PHE A 107 -18.93 -6.61 11.55
N GLY A 108 -17.93 -5.73 11.66
CA GLY A 108 -16.95 -5.75 12.73
C GLY A 108 -17.54 -5.28 14.07
N PRO A 109 -17.13 -5.90 15.19
CA PRO A 109 -17.48 -5.42 16.52
C PRO A 109 -16.73 -4.11 16.79
N ILE A 110 -17.44 -2.99 16.75
CA ILE A 110 -16.96 -1.71 17.25
C ILE A 110 -17.30 -1.66 18.73
N GLN A 111 -16.28 -1.67 19.59
CA GLN A 111 -16.50 -1.59 21.03
C GLN A 111 -16.98 -0.19 21.41
N GLU A 112 -18.04 -0.12 22.22
CA GLU A 112 -18.47 1.14 22.80
C GLU A 112 -17.43 1.59 23.85
N PRO A 113 -16.97 2.85 23.79
CA PRO A 113 -16.11 3.37 24.83
C PRO A 113 -16.85 3.34 26.17
N PRO A 114 -16.20 2.92 27.28
CA PRO A 114 -16.83 2.93 28.59
C PRO A 114 -16.99 4.39 29.04
N GLY A 115 -18.23 4.88 28.99
CA GLY A 115 -18.62 6.22 29.42
C GLY A 115 -19.49 6.94 28.39
N PRO A 116 -20.14 8.05 28.79
CA PRO A 116 -20.92 8.88 27.87
C PRO A 116 -19.99 9.54 26.85
N SER A 117 -19.84 8.91 25.68
CA SER A 117 -19.15 9.52 24.54
C SER A 117 -20.06 10.59 23.92
N PRO A 118 -19.54 11.81 23.64
CA PRO A 118 -20.30 12.82 22.91
C PRO A 118 -20.55 12.42 21.44
N ILE A 119 -19.83 11.42 20.93
CA ILE A 119 -19.95 10.92 19.56
C ILE A 119 -20.62 9.56 19.60
N SER A 120 -21.82 9.45 18.99
CA SER A 120 -22.53 8.17 18.87
C SER A 120 -21.77 7.21 17.95
N LEU A 121 -21.82 5.92 18.27
CA LEU A 121 -21.20 4.86 17.47
C LEU A 121 -21.75 4.84 16.03
N LEU A 122 -23.03 5.20 15.85
CA LEU A 122 -23.66 5.37 14.56
C LEU A 122 -22.96 6.46 13.73
N TYR A 123 -22.62 7.61 14.32
CA TYR A 123 -21.89 8.67 13.61
C TYR A 123 -20.51 8.19 13.15
N VAL A 124 -19.79 7.45 13.99
CA VAL A 124 -18.49 6.88 13.62
C VAL A 124 -18.63 5.90 12.44
N ARG A 125 -19.65 5.02 12.48
CA ARG A 125 -19.93 4.10 11.37
C ARG A 125 -20.25 4.83 10.08
N ILE A 126 -21.10 5.87 10.13
CA ILE A 126 -21.43 6.69 8.96
C ILE A 126 -20.17 7.38 8.42
N LEU A 127 -19.35 7.97 9.29
CA LEU A 127 -18.12 8.65 8.90
C LEU A 127 -17.16 7.69 8.19
N ILE A 128 -16.91 6.51 8.76
CA ILE A 128 -16.08 5.47 8.14
C ILE A 128 -16.70 5.04 6.80
N SER A 129 -18.02 4.81 6.77
CA SER A 129 -18.72 4.35 5.57
C SER A 129 -18.62 5.36 4.43
N VAL A 130 -18.71 6.66 4.71
CA VAL A 130 -18.55 7.71 3.70
C VAL A 130 -17.08 7.84 3.29
N ALA A 131 -16.16 7.87 4.26
CA ALA A 131 -14.73 8.04 4.03
C ALA A 131 -14.13 6.92 3.15
N TYR A 132 -14.58 5.68 3.33
CA TYR A 132 -14.14 4.53 2.52
C TYR A 132 -15.08 4.22 1.35
N GLY A 133 -16.35 4.58 1.44
CA GLY A 133 -17.36 4.37 0.38
C GLY A 133 -17.07 5.16 -0.88
N ILE A 134 -16.71 6.44 -0.74
CA ILE A 134 -16.39 7.29 -1.91
C ILE A 134 -15.18 6.74 -2.68
N PRO A 135 -14.01 6.47 -2.06
CA PRO A 135 -12.89 5.81 -2.73
C PRO A 135 -13.25 4.44 -3.32
N PHE A 136 -14.05 3.62 -2.62
CA PHE A 136 -14.47 2.32 -3.14
C PHE A 136 -15.23 2.44 -4.47
N LEU A 137 -16.18 3.37 -4.54
CA LEU A 137 -16.97 3.62 -5.75
C LEU A 137 -16.10 4.17 -6.88
N ILE A 138 -15.20 5.12 -6.58
CA ILE A 138 -14.25 5.67 -7.57
C ILE A 138 -13.33 4.58 -8.10
N GLY A 139 -12.75 3.76 -7.22
CA GLY A 139 -11.84 2.68 -7.62
C GLY A 139 -12.53 1.64 -8.49
N THR A 140 -13.74 1.22 -8.10
CA THR A 140 -14.56 0.28 -8.87
C THR A 140 -14.95 0.87 -10.24
N TRP A 141 -15.33 2.15 -10.27
CA TRP A 141 -15.66 2.85 -11.50
C TRP A 141 -14.46 2.95 -12.45
N TRP A 142 -13.27 3.28 -11.95
CA TRP A 142 -12.04 3.29 -12.74
C TRP A 142 -11.69 1.91 -13.30
N LEU A 143 -11.79 0.86 -12.48
CA LEU A 143 -11.56 -0.52 -12.93
C LEU A 143 -12.50 -0.91 -14.07
N TRP A 144 -13.78 -0.56 -13.95
CA TRP A 144 -14.77 -0.82 -15.00
C TRP A 144 -14.46 -0.01 -16.26
N LEU A 145 -14.29 1.30 -16.14
CA LEU A 145 -14.08 2.23 -17.25
C LEU A 145 -12.82 1.89 -18.06
N PHE A 146 -11.66 1.77 -17.40
CA PHE A 146 -10.38 1.55 -18.08
C PHE A 146 -10.19 0.11 -18.58
N ASN A 147 -11.11 -0.81 -18.26
CA ASN A 147 -11.16 -2.15 -18.84
C ASN A 147 -12.07 -2.28 -20.07
N GLN A 148 -12.86 -1.26 -20.40
CA GLN A 148 -13.68 -1.29 -21.61
C GLN A 148 -12.82 -1.33 -22.88
N PRO A 149 -13.16 -2.15 -23.89
CA PRO A 149 -12.40 -2.24 -25.14
C PRO A 149 -12.20 -0.89 -25.83
N ARG A 150 -13.28 -0.09 -25.91
CA ARG A 150 -13.26 1.27 -26.49
C ARG A 150 -12.28 2.21 -25.80
N VAL A 151 -12.14 2.09 -24.47
CA VAL A 151 -11.19 2.91 -23.71
C VAL A 151 -9.79 2.37 -23.91
N LYS A 152 -9.58 1.04 -23.90
CA LYS A 152 -8.28 0.41 -24.14
C LYS A 152 -7.66 0.86 -25.47
N GLU A 153 -8.47 0.91 -26.52
CA GLU A 153 -8.05 1.34 -27.86
C GLU A 153 -7.49 2.76 -27.88
N GLN A 154 -8.00 3.66 -27.02
CA GLN A 154 -7.49 5.05 -26.92
C GLN A 154 -6.08 5.15 -26.33
N PHE A 155 -5.61 4.11 -25.61
CA PHE A 155 -4.28 4.08 -24.99
C PHE A 155 -3.26 3.27 -25.81
N LEU A 156 -3.69 2.69 -26.94
CA LEU A 156 -2.77 2.01 -27.84
C LEU A 156 -1.89 3.06 -28.55
N PRO A 157 -0.58 2.78 -28.72
CA PRO A 157 0.26 3.61 -29.57
C PRO A 157 -0.37 3.70 -30.96
N ALA A 158 -0.34 4.88 -31.57
CA ALA A 158 -0.69 5.01 -32.98
C ALA A 158 0.17 4.01 -33.78
N PRO A 159 -0.39 3.32 -34.79
CA PRO A 159 0.39 2.42 -35.62
C PRO A 159 1.61 3.18 -36.13
N ALA A 160 2.80 2.63 -35.85
CA ALA A 160 4.04 3.17 -36.40
C ALA A 160 3.88 3.25 -37.91
N GLY A 161 4.24 4.39 -38.50
CA GLY A 161 4.10 4.61 -39.95
C GLY A 161 4.66 3.44 -40.75
N GLU A 162 3.99 3.12 -41.86
CA GLU A 162 4.38 2.05 -42.78
C GLU A 162 5.88 2.16 -43.11
N GLY A 163 6.68 1.18 -42.68
CA GLY A 163 8.10 1.10 -43.02
C GLY A 163 9.06 0.76 -41.88
N GLN A 164 8.63 0.80 -40.61
CA GLN A 164 9.52 0.42 -39.51
C GLN A 164 9.33 -1.07 -39.15
N PRO A 165 10.36 -1.93 -39.30
CA PRO A 165 10.24 -3.33 -38.95
C PRO A 165 9.87 -3.46 -37.46
N PRO A 166 8.95 -4.38 -37.10
CA PRO A 166 8.52 -4.53 -35.72
C PRO A 166 9.72 -4.89 -34.85
N ALA A 167 10.14 -3.94 -34.00
CA ALA A 167 11.20 -4.19 -33.03
C ALA A 167 10.80 -5.38 -32.16
N ALA A 168 11.73 -6.33 -32.00
CA ALA A 168 11.48 -7.51 -31.18
C ALA A 168 11.01 -7.08 -29.78
N PRO A 169 9.90 -7.64 -29.26
CA PRO A 169 9.37 -7.23 -27.97
C PRO A 169 10.42 -7.46 -26.88
N LEU A 170 10.79 -6.38 -26.18
CA LEU A 170 11.72 -6.45 -25.05
C LEU A 170 11.13 -7.38 -23.98
N PRO A 171 11.93 -8.29 -23.40
CA PRO A 171 11.49 -9.15 -22.32
C PRO A 171 11.13 -8.27 -21.12
N ARG A 172 9.86 -8.37 -20.71
CA ARG A 172 9.28 -7.58 -19.62
C ARG A 172 8.88 -8.49 -18.47
N CYS A 173 9.07 -8.00 -17.25
CA CYS A 173 8.53 -8.65 -16.07
C CYS A 173 6.99 -8.73 -16.19
N PRO A 174 6.37 -9.89 -15.91
CA PRO A 174 4.91 -10.00 -15.88
C PRO A 174 4.32 -8.89 -15.02
N LEU A 175 3.28 -8.22 -15.53
CA LEU A 175 2.76 -6.99 -14.91
C LEU A 175 2.42 -7.16 -13.42
N PRO A 176 1.75 -8.25 -12.97
CA PRO A 176 1.48 -8.44 -11.54
C PRO A 176 2.73 -8.52 -10.68
N LEU A 177 3.79 -9.15 -11.19
CA LEU A 177 5.09 -9.23 -10.49
C LEU A 177 5.81 -7.88 -10.46
N ALA A 178 5.71 -7.11 -11.54
CA ALA A 178 6.25 -5.75 -11.58
C ALA A 178 5.54 -4.82 -10.57
N ILE A 179 4.22 -4.95 -10.44
CA ILE A 179 3.42 -4.23 -9.45
C ILE A 179 3.85 -4.62 -8.04
N LEU A 180 3.96 -5.92 -7.76
CA LEU A 180 4.41 -6.43 -6.47
C LEU A 180 5.82 -5.93 -6.11
N ALA A 181 6.74 -5.96 -7.07
CA ALA A 181 8.08 -5.43 -6.89
C ALA A 181 8.07 -3.91 -6.64
N GLY A 182 7.23 -3.16 -7.36
CA GLY A 182 7.02 -1.73 -7.11
C GLY A 182 6.54 -1.43 -5.68
N PHE A 183 5.53 -2.16 -5.20
CA PHE A 183 5.06 -2.05 -3.81
C PHE A 183 6.15 -2.41 -2.80
N SER A 184 6.95 -3.44 -3.08
CA SER A 184 8.03 -3.87 -2.21
C SER A 184 9.15 -2.81 -2.13
N ILE A 185 9.53 -2.20 -3.25
CA ILE A 185 10.50 -1.08 -3.29
C ILE A 185 9.95 0.11 -2.52
N PHE A 186 8.69 0.47 -2.74
CA PHE A 186 8.05 1.59 -2.06
C PHE A 186 7.98 1.36 -0.55
N SER A 187 7.57 0.16 -0.12
CA SER A 187 7.48 -0.23 1.29
C SER A 187 8.86 -0.27 1.97
N ALA A 188 9.88 -0.82 1.30
CA ALA A 188 11.25 -0.81 1.79
C ALA A 188 11.82 0.61 1.89
N GLY A 189 11.54 1.47 0.90
CA GLY A 189 11.92 2.89 0.93
C GLY A 189 11.25 3.65 2.08
N PHE A 190 9.96 3.42 2.32
CA PHE A 190 9.24 3.98 3.46
C PHE A 190 9.84 3.52 4.80
N SER A 191 10.25 2.25 4.87
CA SER A 191 10.90 1.68 6.06
C SER A 191 12.21 2.39 6.42
N LEU A 192 12.91 2.98 5.45
CA LEU A 192 14.12 3.80 5.69
C LEU A 192 13.83 5.14 6.37
N LEU A 193 12.56 5.59 6.40
CA LEU A 193 12.16 6.81 7.10
C LEU A 193 11.91 6.58 8.59
N LEU A 194 11.67 5.33 9.02
CA LEU A 194 11.35 5.01 10.42
C LEU A 194 12.42 5.47 11.43
N PRO A 195 13.74 5.39 11.18
CA PRO A 195 14.75 5.91 12.10
C PRO A 195 14.61 7.40 12.38
N LEU A 196 14.08 8.17 11.42
CA LEU A 196 13.86 9.61 11.56
C LEU A 196 12.69 9.95 12.50
N THR A 197 11.85 8.96 12.82
CA THR A 197 10.64 9.17 13.63
C THR A 197 10.85 8.90 15.12
N ASN A 198 12.03 8.42 15.55
CA ASN A 198 12.26 7.91 16.92
C ASN A 198 11.27 6.81 17.34
N PHE A 199 10.63 6.14 16.37
CA PHE A 199 9.67 5.07 16.64
C PHE A 199 10.42 3.83 17.17
N PRO A 200 9.99 3.22 18.28
CA PRO A 200 10.62 2.01 18.80
C PRO A 200 10.33 0.83 17.86
N ILE A 201 11.30 0.50 17.00
CA ILE A 201 11.21 -0.63 16.08
C ILE A 201 11.24 -1.93 16.88
N ASN A 202 10.12 -2.64 16.88
CA ASN A 202 9.95 -3.95 17.48
C ASN A 202 9.61 -4.94 16.36
N VAL A 203 10.37 -6.04 16.28
CA VAL A 203 10.10 -7.12 15.33
C VAL A 203 9.72 -8.35 16.11
N ILE A 204 8.58 -8.97 15.77
CA ILE A 204 8.17 -10.24 16.37
C ILE A 204 8.40 -11.32 15.33
N LEU A 205 9.26 -12.30 15.65
CA LEU A 205 9.47 -13.47 14.82
C LEU A 205 9.09 -14.73 15.58
N PHE A 206 8.20 -15.53 15.01
CA PHE A 206 7.76 -16.81 15.59
C PHE A 206 7.29 -16.66 17.06
N GLY A 207 6.58 -15.57 17.38
CA GLY A 207 6.10 -15.29 18.73
C GLY A 207 7.16 -14.73 19.69
N TYR A 208 8.43 -14.64 19.27
CA TYR A 208 9.50 -14.03 20.06
C TYR A 208 9.73 -12.57 19.63
N ARG A 209 9.88 -11.68 20.62
CA ARG A 209 10.05 -10.25 20.42
C ARG A 209 11.53 -9.88 20.37
N PHE A 210 11.93 -9.18 19.31
CA PHE A 210 13.23 -8.57 19.14
C PHE A 210 13.09 -7.05 19.23
N HIS A 211 13.84 -6.43 20.14
CA HIS A 211 13.85 -4.99 20.36
C HIS A 211 15.29 -4.45 20.39
N GLY A 212 15.43 -3.12 20.44
CA GLY A 212 16.74 -2.46 20.46
C GLY A 212 17.53 -2.67 19.16
N PRO A 213 18.88 -2.67 19.21
CA PRO A 213 19.71 -2.78 18.02
C PRO A 213 19.43 -4.04 17.19
N LEU A 214 19.20 -5.18 17.85
CA LEU A 214 18.93 -6.44 17.17
C LEU A 214 17.62 -6.40 16.36
N GLY A 215 16.54 -5.88 16.97
CA GLY A 215 15.26 -5.71 16.27
C GLY A 215 15.37 -4.76 15.07
N VAL A 216 16.11 -3.66 15.22
CA VAL A 216 16.42 -2.71 14.15
C VAL A 216 17.21 -3.38 13.02
N THR A 217 18.26 -4.13 13.33
CA THR A 217 19.05 -4.85 12.34
C THR A 217 18.19 -5.86 11.57
N LEU A 218 17.38 -6.66 12.26
CA LEU A 218 16.48 -7.63 11.62
C LEU A 218 15.45 -6.95 10.71
N PHE A 219 14.90 -5.82 11.16
CA PHE A 219 13.96 -5.03 10.37
C PHE A 219 14.60 -4.52 9.06
N PHE A 220 15.76 -3.86 9.15
CA PHE A 220 16.45 -3.32 7.98
C PHE A 220 17.04 -4.40 7.07
N LEU A 221 17.48 -5.52 7.64
CA LEU A 221 17.91 -6.67 6.84
C LEU A 221 16.73 -7.20 6.02
N SER A 222 15.56 -7.38 6.63
CA SER A 222 14.34 -7.79 5.94
C SER A 222 13.94 -6.80 4.84
N ALA A 223 13.91 -5.50 5.15
CA ALA A 223 13.61 -4.46 4.17
C ALA A 223 14.63 -4.45 3.00
N GLY A 224 15.91 -4.65 3.31
CA GLY A 224 16.98 -4.76 2.33
C GLY A 224 16.82 -5.98 1.41
N ILE A 225 16.46 -7.15 1.96
CA ILE A 225 16.16 -8.36 1.18
C ILE A 225 14.98 -8.10 0.24
N PHE A 226 13.88 -7.51 0.72
CA PHE A 226 12.75 -7.13 -0.13
C PHE A 226 13.15 -6.16 -1.24
N LEU A 227 13.94 -5.13 -0.92
CA LEU A 227 14.40 -4.14 -1.90
C LEU A 227 15.28 -4.78 -2.98
N VAL A 228 16.30 -5.55 -2.58
CA VAL A 228 17.23 -6.23 -3.50
C VAL A 228 16.49 -7.25 -4.34
N GLY A 229 15.60 -8.04 -3.74
CA GLY A 229 14.73 -8.97 -4.44
C GLY A 229 13.84 -8.27 -5.47
N ALA A 230 13.18 -7.18 -5.09
CA ALA A 230 12.24 -6.48 -5.95
C ALA A 230 12.96 -5.80 -7.13
N VAL A 231 14.09 -5.15 -6.88
CA VAL A 231 14.94 -4.60 -7.96
C VAL A 231 15.46 -5.72 -8.86
N GLY A 232 15.89 -6.85 -8.29
CA GLY A 232 16.30 -8.03 -9.04
C GLY A 232 15.18 -8.58 -9.94
N MET A 233 13.94 -8.59 -9.45
CA MET A 233 12.76 -9.06 -10.17
C MET A 233 12.41 -8.13 -11.33
N LEU A 234 12.43 -6.81 -11.13
CA LEU A 234 12.27 -5.84 -12.23
C LEU A 234 13.40 -5.95 -13.25
N ARG A 235 14.61 -6.30 -12.81
CA ARG A 235 15.76 -6.57 -13.68
C ARG A 235 15.77 -7.98 -14.26
N LEU A 236 14.72 -8.79 -14.06
CA LEU A 236 14.60 -10.17 -14.55
C LEU A 236 15.80 -11.04 -14.18
N LYS A 237 16.25 -10.98 -12.92
CA LYS A 237 17.34 -11.83 -12.40
C LYS A 237 16.78 -13.11 -11.79
N ARG A 238 17.28 -14.29 -12.21
CA ARG A 238 16.78 -15.60 -11.75
C ARG A 238 16.81 -15.76 -10.23
N TRP A 239 17.85 -15.27 -9.56
CA TRP A 239 17.99 -15.36 -8.09
C TRP A 239 16.95 -14.53 -7.31
N SER A 240 16.35 -13.52 -7.94
CA SER A 240 15.43 -12.61 -7.25
C SER A 240 14.10 -13.26 -6.90
N TYR A 241 13.65 -14.18 -7.74
CA TYR A 241 12.38 -14.89 -7.57
C TYR A 241 12.36 -15.79 -6.34
N PRO A 242 13.29 -16.76 -6.16
CA PRO A 242 13.33 -17.57 -4.94
C PRO A 242 13.60 -16.75 -3.67
N LEU A 243 14.34 -15.64 -3.79
CA LEU A 243 14.59 -14.73 -2.66
C LEU A 243 13.30 -14.02 -2.19
N ILE A 244 12.52 -13.44 -3.10
CA ILE A 244 11.22 -12.85 -2.75
C ILE A 244 10.25 -13.91 -2.24
N LEU A 245 10.17 -15.06 -2.92
CA LEU A 245 9.26 -16.14 -2.53
C LEU A 245 9.59 -16.65 -1.12
N GLY A 246 10.87 -16.92 -0.84
CA GLY A 246 11.35 -17.34 0.47
C GLY A 246 11.06 -16.31 1.55
N GLN A 247 11.23 -15.01 1.24
CA GLN A 247 10.92 -13.93 2.15
C GLN A 247 9.42 -13.89 2.51
N TYR A 248 8.52 -14.03 1.53
CA TYR A 248 7.09 -14.12 1.82
C TYR A 248 6.72 -15.34 2.65
N PHE A 249 7.27 -16.52 2.34
CA PHE A 249 7.06 -17.73 3.15
C PHE A 249 7.56 -17.55 4.59
N PHE A 250 8.75 -16.97 4.77
CA PHE A 250 9.32 -16.70 6.09
C PHE A 250 8.40 -15.82 6.93
N TRP A 251 7.96 -14.68 6.38
CA TRP A 251 7.07 -13.75 7.10
C TRP A 251 5.68 -14.33 7.33
N MET A 252 5.17 -15.13 6.40
CA MET A 252 3.89 -15.84 6.57
C MET A 252 3.94 -16.87 7.69
N ALA A 253 4.98 -17.70 7.72
CA ALA A 253 5.18 -18.67 8.79
C ALA A 253 5.37 -17.97 10.15
N SER A 254 6.24 -16.96 10.18
CA SER A 254 6.49 -16.16 11.37
C SER A 254 5.23 -15.45 11.90
N GLY A 255 4.46 -14.81 11.01
CA GLY A 255 3.21 -14.13 11.35
C GLY A 255 2.14 -15.11 11.85
N THR A 256 2.00 -16.27 11.21
CA THR A 256 1.08 -17.31 11.64
C THR A 256 1.42 -17.81 13.05
N VAL A 257 2.68 -18.18 13.29
CA VAL A 257 3.14 -18.63 14.62
C VAL A 257 2.96 -17.52 15.66
N THR A 258 3.24 -16.27 15.31
CA THR A 258 3.07 -15.13 16.20
C THR A 258 1.60 -14.92 16.60
N LEU A 259 0.67 -15.04 15.66
CA LEU A 259 -0.76 -14.82 15.91
C LEU A 259 -1.41 -15.93 16.75
N VAL A 260 -0.94 -17.17 16.63
CA VAL A 260 -1.42 -18.30 17.43
C VAL A 260 -0.67 -18.45 18.76
N SER A 261 0.45 -17.76 18.93
CA SER A 261 1.28 -17.88 20.13
C SER A 261 0.56 -17.32 21.36
N PRO A 262 0.63 -18.01 22.52
CA PRO A 262 0.14 -17.48 23.78
C PRO A 262 0.90 -16.21 24.23
N SER A 263 2.11 -15.97 23.70
CA SER A 263 2.89 -14.76 23.98
C SER A 263 2.38 -13.50 23.27
N TYR A 264 1.42 -13.61 22.34
CA TYR A 264 0.96 -12.48 21.53
C TYR A 264 0.46 -11.29 22.36
N GLU A 265 -0.45 -11.54 23.31
CA GLU A 265 -1.02 -10.48 24.15
C GLU A 265 0.05 -9.80 24.99
N ARG A 266 0.97 -10.59 25.58
CA ARG A 266 2.09 -10.07 26.36
C ARG A 266 2.98 -9.19 25.49
N ASN A 267 3.37 -9.66 24.31
CA ASN A 267 4.21 -8.88 23.39
C ASN A 267 3.54 -7.58 22.96
N MET A 268 2.23 -7.59 22.69
CA MET A 268 1.47 -6.38 22.34
C MET A 268 1.37 -5.40 23.52
N GLN A 269 1.09 -5.90 24.73
CA GLN A 269 1.06 -5.07 25.95
C GLN A 269 2.40 -4.41 26.23
N GLU A 270 3.50 -5.14 26.10
CA GLU A 270 4.82 -4.57 26.29
C GLU A 270 5.27 -3.65 25.12
N MET A 271 4.69 -3.78 23.93
CA MET A 271 4.87 -2.79 22.85
C MET A 271 4.10 -1.52 23.14
N MET A 272 2.89 -1.63 23.70
CA MET A 272 2.10 -0.47 24.14
C MET A 272 2.81 0.34 25.22
N SER A 273 3.36 -0.33 26.23
CA SER A 273 4.02 0.35 27.34
C SER A 273 5.25 1.14 26.89
N GLN A 274 5.94 0.72 25.82
CA GLN A 274 7.06 1.46 25.22
C GLN A 274 6.63 2.71 24.44
N MET A 275 5.39 2.73 23.93
CA MET A 275 4.88 3.84 23.15
C MET A 275 4.33 4.97 24.02
N SER A 276 4.37 4.85 25.36
CA SER A 276 3.85 5.85 26.31
C SER A 276 2.48 6.39 25.91
N LEU A 277 1.64 5.56 25.29
CA LEU A 277 0.32 5.98 24.83
C LEU A 277 -0.58 6.12 26.06
N PRO A 278 -1.54 7.06 26.04
CA PRO A 278 -2.49 7.21 27.14
C PRO A 278 -3.19 5.87 27.39
N GLU A 279 -3.07 5.35 28.62
CA GLU A 279 -3.78 4.15 29.03
C GLU A 279 -5.27 4.45 28.99
N GLY A 280 -5.94 3.89 27.98
CA GLY A 280 -7.33 4.19 27.71
C GLY A 280 -8.04 3.01 27.07
N PRO A 281 -9.35 2.87 27.29
CA PRO A 281 -10.17 1.81 26.69
C PRO A 281 -10.04 1.77 25.17
N VAL A 282 -9.92 2.94 24.53
CA VAL A 282 -9.75 3.08 23.08
C VAL A 282 -8.42 2.49 22.61
N GLY A 283 -7.34 2.69 23.37
CA GLY A 283 -6.04 2.09 23.08
C GLY A 283 -6.14 0.57 23.14
N GLN A 284 -6.62 0.03 24.27
CA GLN A 284 -6.76 -1.42 24.45
C GLN A 284 -7.66 -2.07 23.39
N ALA A 285 -8.78 -1.43 23.02
CA ALA A 285 -9.66 -1.90 21.96
C ALA A 285 -8.97 -1.91 20.58
N ALA A 286 -8.18 -0.88 20.25
CA ALA A 286 -7.41 -0.85 19.01
C ALA A 286 -6.40 -2.01 18.92
N PHE A 287 -5.77 -2.38 20.04
CA PHE A 287 -4.87 -3.54 20.11
C PHE A 287 -5.59 -4.88 20.13
N ALA A 288 -6.78 -5.00 20.72
CA ALA A 288 -7.57 -6.21 20.58
C ALA A 288 -7.90 -6.51 19.09
N GLN A 289 -8.09 -5.46 18.29
CA GLN A 289 -8.34 -5.58 16.86
C GLN A 289 -7.09 -5.92 16.05
N THR A 290 -5.87 -5.69 16.55
CA THR A 290 -4.64 -5.98 15.77
C THR A 290 -4.48 -7.46 15.48
N ARG A 291 -4.99 -8.35 16.34
CA ARG A 291 -4.98 -9.80 16.07
C ARG A 291 -5.88 -10.14 14.87
N VAL A 292 -7.08 -9.58 14.82
CA VAL A 292 -8.03 -9.78 13.71
C VAL A 292 -7.44 -9.24 12.41
N PHE A 293 -6.89 -8.02 12.43
CA PHE A 293 -6.17 -7.45 11.28
C PHE A 293 -4.95 -8.30 10.88
N GLY A 294 -4.23 -8.86 11.86
CA GLY A 294 -3.15 -9.79 11.64
C GLY A 294 -3.61 -11.02 10.85
N ILE A 295 -4.71 -11.65 11.29
CA ILE A 295 -5.30 -12.81 10.59
C ILE A 295 -5.73 -12.43 9.16
N LEU A 296 -6.39 -11.28 8.98
CA LEU A 296 -6.77 -10.81 7.65
C LEU A 296 -5.56 -10.59 6.75
N SER A 297 -4.45 -10.10 7.30
CA SER A 297 -3.22 -9.91 6.52
C SER A 297 -2.55 -11.22 6.08
N LEU A 298 -2.78 -12.33 6.80
CA LEU A 298 -2.34 -13.66 6.35
C LEU A 298 -3.02 -14.05 5.03
N ILE A 299 -4.30 -13.71 4.84
CA ILE A 299 -5.01 -13.99 3.57
C ILE A 299 -4.29 -13.28 2.43
N THR A 300 -3.92 -12.01 2.61
CA THR A 300 -3.14 -11.26 1.62
C THR A 300 -1.81 -11.94 1.34
N GLY A 301 -1.08 -12.39 2.36
CA GLY A 301 0.19 -13.08 2.16
C GLY A 301 0.05 -14.43 1.43
N VAL A 302 -1.00 -15.21 1.70
CA VAL A 302 -1.32 -16.43 0.92
C VAL A 302 -1.58 -16.09 -0.54
N LEU A 303 -2.37 -15.05 -0.81
CA LEU A 303 -2.67 -14.59 -2.17
C LEU A 303 -1.40 -14.12 -2.91
N LEU A 304 -0.47 -13.46 -2.22
CA LEU A 304 0.81 -13.03 -2.79
C LEU A 304 1.73 -14.22 -3.10
N ILE A 305 1.79 -15.22 -2.23
CA ILE A 305 2.52 -16.47 -2.48
C ILE A 305 1.91 -17.20 -3.68
N TRP A 306 0.58 -17.35 -3.71
CA TRP A 306 -0.12 -17.96 -4.83
C TRP A 306 0.15 -17.21 -6.15
N LEU A 307 0.09 -15.88 -6.13
CA LEU A 307 0.40 -15.03 -7.28
C LEU A 307 1.82 -15.29 -7.80
N LEU A 308 2.82 -15.34 -6.91
CA LEU A 308 4.19 -15.66 -7.27
C LEU A 308 4.22 -17.02 -7.97
N LEU A 309 3.75 -18.07 -7.29
CA LEU A 309 3.74 -19.45 -7.81
C LEU A 309 3.05 -19.56 -9.18
N TYR A 310 1.91 -18.88 -9.36
CA TYR A 310 1.17 -18.86 -10.62
C TYR A 310 1.99 -18.22 -11.76
N PHE A 311 2.69 -17.12 -11.48
CA PHE A 311 3.52 -16.42 -12.48
C PHE A 311 4.96 -16.95 -12.59
N HIS A 312 5.30 -18.05 -11.91
CA HIS A 312 6.64 -18.62 -11.93
C HIS A 312 7.16 -18.88 -13.35
N ASN A 313 6.40 -19.66 -14.14
CA ASN A 313 6.81 -20.05 -15.49
C ASN A 313 6.98 -18.84 -16.42
N HIS A 314 6.07 -17.87 -16.33
CA HIS A 314 6.16 -16.63 -17.11
C HIS A 314 7.40 -15.81 -16.76
N PHE A 315 7.77 -15.75 -15.49
CA PHE A 315 8.98 -15.06 -15.05
C PHE A 315 10.25 -15.77 -15.57
N ILE A 316 10.32 -17.10 -15.47
CA ILE A 316 11.46 -17.88 -15.97
C ILE A 316 11.62 -17.74 -17.49
N GLN A 317 10.52 -17.78 -18.25
CA GLN A 317 10.53 -17.53 -19.69
C GLN A 317 11.06 -16.12 -20.02
N ALA A 318 10.64 -15.09 -19.29
CA ALA A 318 11.12 -13.73 -19.47
C ALA A 318 12.63 -13.58 -19.14
N CYS A 319 13.12 -14.27 -18.10
CA CYS A 319 14.54 -14.34 -17.79
C CYS A 319 15.34 -15.00 -18.92
N ALA A 320 14.88 -16.14 -19.43
CA ALA A 320 15.55 -16.86 -20.52
C ALA A 320 15.61 -16.02 -21.80
N ALA A 321 14.51 -15.36 -22.17
CA ALA A 321 14.47 -14.47 -23.33
C ALA A 321 15.47 -13.30 -23.19
N LYS A 322 15.61 -12.72 -22.00
CA LYS A 322 16.59 -11.66 -21.73
C LYS A 322 18.03 -12.14 -21.84
N GLU A 323 18.32 -13.36 -21.39
CA GLU A 323 19.66 -13.96 -21.51
C GLU A 323 20.01 -14.27 -22.96
N ALA A 324 19.06 -14.80 -23.73
CA ALA A 324 19.23 -15.04 -25.16
C ALA A 324 19.60 -13.75 -25.92
N GLN A 325 18.91 -12.64 -25.64
CA GLN A 325 19.20 -11.34 -26.24
C GLN A 325 20.54 -10.72 -25.83
N ARG A 326 21.13 -11.14 -24.71
CA ARG A 326 22.44 -10.63 -24.27
C ARG A 326 23.60 -11.32 -24.99
N ASN A 327 23.37 -12.52 -25.50
CA ASN A 327 24.39 -13.35 -26.14
C ASN A 327 24.43 -13.18 -27.67
N THR A 328 23.48 -12.44 -28.24
CA THR A 328 23.44 -12.00 -29.65
C THR A 328 24.04 -10.61 -29.79
#